data_AF-A0A7J3AN82-F1
#
_entry.id   AF-A0A7J3AN82-F1
#
_cell.length_a   1.000
_cell.length_b   1.000
_cell.length_c   1.000
_cell.angle_alpha   90.00
_cell.angle_beta   90.00
_cell.angle_gamma   90.00
#
_symmetry.space_group_name_H-M   'P 1'
#
loop_
_entity.id
_entity.type
_entity.pdbx_description
1 polymer ?
#
loop_
_entity_poly.entity_id
_entity_poly.type
_entity_poly.pdbx_seq_one_letter_code
_entity_poly.pdbx_strand_id
1 'polypeptide(L)'
;MMVKPFKALFPSNLHYRSATNLNEGGMSFESRMCESSIILLKNGRKEVKMERAARVHFQGDRAVCTDIIGEKIIIENIAIEKIDFMKHELLLRSKD
;
A
#
# COMPACT_ATOMS: atom_id res chain seq x y z
N MET A 1 -17.21 -30.32 -0.76
CA MET A 1 -15.83 -29.86 -0.50
C MET A 1 -15.93 -28.57 0.31
N MET A 2 -15.62 -28.61 1.60
CA MET A 2 -16.02 -27.59 2.59
C MET A 2 -14.81 -26.68 2.89
N VAL A 3 -14.93 -25.39 2.59
CA VAL A 3 -13.86 -24.39 2.82
C VAL A 3 -13.89 -23.97 4.28
N LYS A 4 -12.82 -24.23 5.03
CA LYS A 4 -12.69 -23.80 6.43
C LYS A 4 -12.41 -22.29 6.49
N PRO A 5 -13.03 -21.53 7.40
CA PRO A 5 -12.70 -20.11 7.58
C PRO A 5 -11.32 -19.96 8.22
N PHE A 6 -10.52 -19.05 7.68
CA PHE A 6 -9.23 -18.62 8.22
C PHE A 6 -9.48 -17.84 9.52
N LYS A 7 -9.24 -18.46 10.68
CA LYS A 7 -9.26 -17.76 11.97
C LYS A 7 -8.03 -16.86 12.05
N ALA A 8 -8.24 -15.55 11.91
CA ALA A 8 -7.25 -14.56 12.31
C ALA A 8 -7.06 -14.65 13.84
N LEU A 9 -5.88 -15.11 14.28
CA LEU A 9 -5.47 -15.06 15.67
C LEU A 9 -4.93 -13.65 15.94
N PHE A 10 -5.82 -12.73 16.33
CA PHE A 10 -5.39 -11.49 16.98
C PHE A 10 -5.28 -11.77 18.49
N PRO A 11 -4.11 -11.58 19.12
CA PRO A 11 -4.01 -11.67 20.57
C PRO A 11 -4.81 -10.51 21.21
N SER A 12 -5.75 -10.87 22.07
CA SER A 12 -6.72 -9.99 22.74
C SER A 12 -6.13 -9.10 23.86
N ASN A 13 -4.81 -8.87 23.89
CA ASN A 13 -4.14 -8.21 25.02
C ASN A 13 -3.32 -6.97 24.60
N LEU A 14 -3.83 -6.17 23.66
CA LEU A 14 -3.25 -4.85 23.41
C LEU A 14 -3.83 -3.84 24.40
N HIS A 15 -3.20 -3.70 25.57
CA HIS A 15 -3.48 -2.62 26.50
C HIS A 15 -3.19 -1.28 25.82
N TYR A 16 -4.23 -0.56 25.43
CA TYR A 16 -4.13 0.84 24.99
C TYR A 16 -3.79 1.69 26.21
N ARG A 17 -2.49 1.90 26.47
CA ARG A 17 -2.03 2.84 27.49
C ARG A 17 -2.16 4.26 26.93
N SER A 18 -3.19 4.96 27.38
CA SER A 18 -3.28 6.41 27.27
C SER A 18 -2.08 7.03 28.01
N ALA A 19 -1.20 7.70 27.27
CA ALA A 19 -0.06 8.41 27.81
C ALA A 19 -0.47 9.86 28.09
N THR A 20 -1.00 10.13 29.27
CA THR A 20 -1.03 11.49 29.84
C THR A 20 0.23 11.68 30.67
N ASN A 21 1.21 12.40 30.15
CA ASN A 21 2.07 13.31 30.93
C ASN A 21 2.82 14.27 30.00
N LEU A 22 2.66 15.55 30.31
CA LEU A 22 3.21 16.73 29.65
C LEU A 22 4.73 16.82 29.88
N ASN A 23 5.49 17.09 28.82
CA ASN A 23 6.71 17.91 28.86
C ASN A 23 7.04 18.40 27.45
N GLU A 24 7.53 19.62 27.38
CA GLU A 24 7.57 20.52 26.23
C GLU A 24 8.52 20.06 25.12
N GLY A 25 7.99 19.94 23.92
CA GLY A 25 8.72 19.51 22.72
C GLY A 25 7.72 18.98 21.71
N GLY A 26 7.04 19.89 21.01
CA GLY A 26 5.98 19.57 20.06
C GLY A 26 6.47 18.72 18.90
N MET A 27 6.56 17.40 19.10
CA MET A 27 6.60 16.43 18.03
C MET A 27 5.17 16.32 17.50
N SER A 28 4.92 16.91 16.34
CA SER A 28 3.75 16.60 15.55
C SER A 28 3.71 15.08 15.38
N PHE A 29 2.65 14.44 15.88
CA PHE A 29 2.28 13.10 15.44
C PHE A 29 1.83 13.21 13.98
N GLU A 30 2.77 13.45 13.07
CA GLU A 30 2.54 13.19 11.66
C GLU A 30 2.35 11.67 11.52
N SER A 31 1.11 11.31 11.22
CA SER A 31 0.68 9.96 10.87
C SER A 31 1.70 9.32 9.94
N ARG A 32 2.42 8.28 10.38
CA ARG A 32 3.41 7.54 9.57
C ARG A 32 2.76 6.64 8.51
N MET A 33 1.72 7.13 7.84
CA MET A 33 1.16 6.47 6.67
C MET A 33 1.83 7.07 5.45
N CYS A 34 2.55 6.22 4.72
CA CYS A 34 3.23 6.57 3.49
C CYS A 34 2.52 5.83 2.38
N GLU A 35 1.37 6.36 1.95
CA GLU A 35 0.71 5.88 0.75
C GLU A 35 1.52 6.29 -0.49
N SER A 36 1.34 5.56 -1.58
CA SER A 36 1.99 5.86 -2.85
C SER A 36 1.05 5.72 -4.03
N SER A 37 1.26 6.53 -5.05
CA SER A 37 0.55 6.43 -6.33
C SER A 37 1.14 5.32 -7.19
N ILE A 38 0.28 4.46 -7.72
CA ILE A 38 0.62 3.41 -8.66
C ILE A 38 0.39 3.93 -10.08
N ILE A 39 1.46 4.05 -10.84
CA ILE A 39 1.45 4.63 -12.19
C ILE A 39 1.82 3.54 -13.19
N LEU A 40 0.98 3.29 -14.19
CA LEU A 40 1.27 2.40 -15.30
C LEU A 40 1.78 3.20 -16.51
N LEU A 41 2.94 2.83 -17.02
CA LEU A 41 3.48 3.24 -18.31
C LEU A 41 2.98 2.25 -19.37
N LYS A 42 2.06 2.70 -20.24
CA LYS A 42 1.57 1.93 -21.38
C LYS A 42 1.63 2.78 -22.64
N ASN A 43 2.29 2.28 -23.68
CA ASN A 43 2.47 2.99 -24.96
C ASN A 43 3.02 4.41 -24.82
N GLY A 44 4.00 4.60 -23.92
CA GLY A 44 4.60 5.90 -23.63
C GLY A 44 3.72 6.87 -22.83
N ARG A 45 2.50 6.47 -22.43
CA ARG A 45 1.59 7.28 -21.60
C ARG A 45 1.62 6.82 -20.15
N LYS A 46 1.50 7.78 -19.23
CA LYS A 46 1.30 7.53 -17.80
C LYS A 46 -0.18 7.43 -17.51
N GLU A 47 -0.58 6.38 -16.82
CA GLU A 47 -1.94 6.19 -16.31
C GLU A 47 -1.88 5.93 -14.81
N VAL A 48 -2.56 6.75 -14.01
CA VAL A 48 -2.69 6.51 -12.58
C VAL A 48 -3.70 5.39 -12.38
N LYS A 49 -3.27 4.29 -11.78
CA LYS A 49 -4.12 3.14 -11.49
C LYS A 49 -4.71 3.22 -10.08
N MET A 50 -3.96 3.79 -9.13
CA MET A 50 -4.41 3.99 -7.73
C MET A 50 -3.59 5.11 -7.09
N GLU A 51 -4.21 6.14 -6.54
CA GLU A 51 -3.50 7.29 -5.97
C GLU A 51 -2.93 7.03 -4.57
N ARG A 52 -3.62 6.21 -3.76
CA ARG A 52 -3.34 6.01 -2.34
C ARG A 52 -3.10 4.54 -1.99
N ALA A 53 -2.23 3.87 -2.73
CA ALA A 53 -1.90 2.48 -2.41
C ALA A 53 -1.13 2.44 -1.09
N ALA A 54 -1.68 1.69 -0.14
CA ALA A 54 -1.04 1.40 1.15
C ALA A 54 -0.20 0.11 1.08
N ARG A 55 -0.54 -0.80 0.16
CA ARG A 55 0.17 -2.07 -0.03
C ARG A 55 0.19 -2.47 -1.49
N VAL A 56 1.33 -2.95 -1.96
CA VAL A 56 1.47 -3.60 -3.26
C VAL A 56 2.12 -4.97 -3.05
N HIS A 57 1.52 -6.01 -3.62
CA HIS A 57 2.05 -7.36 -3.60
C HIS A 57 2.25 -7.85 -5.03
N PHE A 58 3.48 -8.25 -5.35
CA PHE A 58 3.84 -8.77 -6.67
C PHE A 58 3.80 -10.30 -6.68
N GLN A 59 3.19 -10.85 -7.73
CA GLN A 59 3.14 -12.29 -8.01
C GLN A 59 3.52 -12.48 -9.49
N GLY A 60 4.82 -12.67 -9.75
CA GLY A 60 5.33 -12.73 -11.12
C GLY A 60 5.16 -11.39 -11.85
N ASP A 61 4.42 -11.39 -12.95
CA ASP A 61 4.08 -10.23 -13.78
C ASP A 61 2.76 -9.55 -13.38
N ARG A 62 2.21 -9.91 -12.22
CA ARG A 62 1.00 -9.34 -11.66
C ARG A 62 1.31 -8.51 -10.41
N ALA A 63 0.65 -7.37 -10.28
CA ALA A 63 0.61 -6.56 -9.07
C ALA A 63 -0.81 -6.53 -8.49
N VAL A 64 -0.94 -6.80 -7.19
CA VAL A 64 -2.17 -6.57 -6.42
C VAL A 64 -1.93 -5.36 -5.54
N CYS A 65 -2.60 -4.26 -5.83
CA CYS A 65 -2.50 -3.02 -5.06
C CYS A 65 -3.72 -2.90 -4.16
N THR A 66 -3.53 -2.43 -2.94
CA THR A 66 -4.59 -2.23 -1.95
C THR A 66 -4.42 -0.86 -1.31
N ASP A 67 -5.50 -0.09 -1.24
CA ASP A 67 -5.51 1.22 -0.60
C ASP A 67 -5.74 1.15 0.92
N ILE A 68 -5.89 2.31 1.57
CA ILE A 68 -6.10 2.41 3.02
C ILE A 68 -7.48 1.94 3.50
N ILE A 69 -8.49 1.92 2.63
CA ILE A 69 -9.84 1.46 2.96
C ILE A 69 -10.05 -0.02 2.58
N GLY A 70 -9.08 -0.61 1.87
CA GLY A 70 -9.07 -2.01 1.48
C GLY A 70 -9.51 -2.29 0.05
N GLU A 71 -9.75 -1.27 -0.77
CA GLU A 71 -10.05 -1.44 -2.19
C GLU A 71 -8.84 -2.03 -2.93
N LYS A 72 -9.11 -2.91 -3.89
CA LYS A 72 -8.08 -3.66 -4.60
C LYS A 72 -8.17 -3.43 -6.09
N ILE A 73 -7.01 -3.21 -6.70
CA ILE A 73 -6.83 -3.31 -8.14
C ILE A 73 -5.79 -4.39 -8.45
N ILE A 74 -5.98 -5.01 -9.61
CA ILE A 74 -5.05 -6.00 -10.15
C ILE A 74 -4.53 -5.44 -11.47
N ILE A 75 -3.21 -5.46 -11.63
CA ILE A 75 -2.54 -5.05 -12.86
C ILE A 75 -1.71 -6.23 -13.34
N GLU A 76 -1.94 -6.69 -14.57
CA GLU A 76 -1.28 -7.86 -15.18
C GLU A 76 -0.29 -7.43 -16.26
N ASN A 77 0.58 -8.36 -16.69
CA ASN A 77 1.60 -8.13 -17.70
C ASN A 77 2.50 -6.92 -17.41
N ILE A 78 2.96 -6.77 -16.16
CA ILE A 78 3.81 -5.64 -15.76
C ILE A 78 5.23 -6.04 -15.38
N ALA A 79 6.13 -5.05 -15.47
CA ALA A 79 7.42 -5.00 -14.80
C ALA A 79 7.50 -3.76 -13.90
N ILE A 80 8.30 -3.80 -12.84
CA ILE A 80 8.62 -2.61 -12.05
C ILE A 80 9.61 -1.78 -12.87
N GLU A 81 9.25 -0.51 -13.12
CA GLU A 81 10.14 0.45 -13.77
C GLU A 81 10.97 1.20 -12.73
N LYS A 82 10.30 1.76 -11.72
CA LYS A 82 10.93 2.60 -10.70
C LYS A 82 10.09 2.64 -9.42
N ILE A 83 10.76 2.67 -8.28
CA ILE A 83 10.17 3.04 -6.98
C ILE A 83 10.78 4.38 -6.59
N ASP A 84 9.96 5.42 -6.47
CA ASP A 84 10.38 6.76 -6.10
C ASP A 84 9.78 7.15 -4.75
N PHE A 85 10.54 6.89 -3.68
CA PHE A 85 10.10 7.19 -2.31
C PHE A 85 9.95 8.68 -2.03
N MET A 86 10.70 9.54 -2.74
CA MET A 86 10.62 10.99 -2.56
C MET A 86 9.34 11.55 -3.17
N LYS A 87 8.84 10.92 -4.23
CA LYS A 87 7.59 11.29 -4.90
C LYS A 87 6.38 10.50 -4.44
N HIS A 88 6.58 9.49 -3.59
CA HIS A 88 5.53 8.54 -3.22
C HIS A 88 4.92 7.87 -4.47
N GLU A 89 5.76 7.44 -5.42
CA GLU A 89 5.32 6.84 -6.67
C GLU A 89 5.91 5.44 -6.89
N LEU A 90 5.09 4.52 -7.38
CA LEU A 90 5.50 3.24 -7.96
C LEU A 90 5.17 3.24 -9.44
N LEU A 91 6.19 3.25 -10.28
CA LEU A 91 6.04 3.20 -11.73
C LEU A 91 6.16 1.75 -12.20
N LEU A 92 5.14 1.30 -12.90
CA LEU A 92 5.06 0.01 -13.57
C LEU A 92 5.12 0.21 -15.07
N ARG A 93 5.72 -0.71 -15.80
CA ARG A 93 5.74 -0.74 -17.26
C ARG A 93 4.95 -1.94 -17.77
N SER A 94 4.02 -1.70 -18.69
CA SER A 94 3.32 -2.77 -19.42
C SER A 94 4.31 -3.53 -20.34
N LYS A 95 4.18 -4.85 -20.37
CA LYS A 95 4.99 -5.76 -21.22
C LYS A 95 4.30 -6.11 -22.55
N ASP A 96 3.12 -5.56 -22.80
CA ASP A 96 2.32 -5.79 -24.00
C ASP A 96 2.96 -5.14 -25.25
#